data_AF-A0AAE3EMY6-F1
#
_entry.id   AF-A0AAE3EMY6-F1
#
_cell.length_a   1.000
_cell.length_b   1.000
_cell.length_c   1.000
_cell.angle_alpha   90.00
_cell.angle_beta   90.00
_cell.angle_gamma   90.00
#
_symmetry.space_group_name_H-M   'P 1'
#
loop_
_entity.id
_entity.type
_entity.pdbx_description
1 polymer ?
#
loop_
_entity_poly.entity_id
_entity_poly.type
_entity_poly.pdbx_seq_one_letter_code
_entity_poly.pdbx_strand_id
1 'polypeptide(L)' 'MDNPFKHINQPLKEVPQELKAKVMSDIATAKLLMDLASLFSVDMAKIVEQTIKKRNDNPNENKK' A
#
# COMPACT_ATOMS: atom_id res chain seq x y z
N MET A 1 -13.19 -12.80 -43.56
CA MET A 1 -12.72 -13.73 -42.50
C MET A 1 -13.16 -13.15 -41.17
N ASP A 2 -14.04 -13.85 -40.44
CA ASP A 2 -14.40 -13.45 -39.09
C ASP A 2 -13.27 -13.80 -38.11
N ASN A 3 -12.99 -12.88 -37.17
CA ASN A 3 -11.92 -13.02 -36.21
C ASN A 3 -12.24 -14.15 -35.21
N PRO A 4 -11.45 -15.25 -35.18
CA PRO A 4 -11.72 -16.40 -34.32
C PRO A 4 -11.52 -16.11 -32.82
N PHE A 5 -10.86 -15.00 -32.47
CA PHE A 5 -10.66 -14.55 -31.09
C PHE A 5 -11.83 -13.72 -30.54
N LYS A 6 -12.91 -13.50 -31.29
CA LYS A 6 -14.07 -12.75 -30.77
C LYS A 6 -14.86 -13.49 -29.70
N HIS A 7 -14.71 -14.81 -29.62
CA HIS A 7 -15.54 -15.67 -28.78
C HIS A 7 -14.76 -16.42 -27.69
N ILE A 8 -13.44 -16.27 -27.60
CA ILE A 8 -12.61 -16.94 -26.57
C ILE A 8 -13.01 -16.58 -25.15
N ASN A 9 -13.61 -15.40 -24.95
CA ASN A 9 -14.00 -14.90 -23.62
C ASN A 9 -15.51 -15.09 -23.37
N GLN A 10 -16.22 -15.83 -24.23
CA GLN A 10 -17.67 -16.00 -24.18
C GLN A 10 -18.05 -17.47 -24.00
N PRO A 11 -18.94 -17.80 -23.04
CA PRO A 11 -19.49 -16.90 -22.03
C PRO A 11 -18.44 -16.51 -20.99
N LEU A 12 -18.56 -15.29 -20.44
CA LEU A 12 -17.80 -14.87 -19.27
C LEU A 12 -18.12 -15.83 -18.13
N LYS A 13 -17.24 -16.78 -17.87
CA LYS A 13 -17.38 -17.70 -16.74
C LYS A 13 -17.13 -16.91 -15.47
N GLU A 14 -18.04 -17.04 -14.51
CA GLU A 14 -17.82 -16.45 -13.19
C GLU A 14 -16.52 -17.02 -12.61
N VAL A 15 -15.69 -16.12 -12.11
CA VAL A 15 -14.45 -16.51 -11.44
C VAL A 15 -14.80 -17.40 -10.24
N PRO A 16 -14.11 -18.53 -10.05
CA PRO A 16 -14.26 -19.34 -8.84
C PRO A 16 -14.17 -18.46 -7.59
N GLN A 17 -15.12 -18.63 -6.67
CA GLN A 17 -15.28 -17.76 -5.50
C GLN A 17 -13.99 -17.65 -4.67
N GLU A 18 -13.25 -18.75 -4.58
CA GLU A 18 -11.95 -18.80 -3.91
C GLU A 18 -10.90 -17.90 -4.58
N LEU A 19 -10.79 -17.97 -5.91
CA LEU A 19 -9.86 -17.14 -6.67
C LEU A 19 -10.23 -15.66 -6.60
N LYS A 20 -11.53 -15.35 -6.64
CA LYS A 20 -12.02 -13.98 -6.47
C LYS A 20 -11.64 -13.42 -5.10
N ALA A 21 -11.88 -14.18 -4.03
CA ALA A 21 -11.55 -13.76 -2.67
C ALA A 21 -10.04 -13.52 -2.51
N LYS A 22 -9.22 -14.44 -3.03
CA LYS A 22 -7.76 -14.31 -2.98
C LYS A 22 -7.28 -13.06 -3.72
N VAL A 23 -7.72 -12.86 -4.97
CA VAL A 23 -7.32 -11.70 -5.78
C VAL A 23 -7.73 -10.39 -5.13
N MET A 24 -8.95 -10.30 -4.57
CA MET A 24 -9.39 -9.08 -3.87
C MET A 24 -8.58 -8.80 -2.61
N SER A 25 -8.17 -9.84 -1.86
CA SER A 25 -7.27 -9.71 -0.71
C SER A 25 -5.89 -9.19 -1.11
N ASP A 26 -5.33 -9.73 -2.19
CA ASP A 26 -4.02 -9.32 -2.73
C ASP A 26 -4.07 -7.84 -3.19
N ILE A 27 -5.16 -7.43 -3.86
CA ILE A 27 -5.40 -6.04 -4.27
C ILE A 27 -5.51 -5.10 -3.07
N ALA A 28 -6.27 -5.49 -2.04
CA ALA A 28 -6.44 -4.67 -0.84
C ALA A 28 -5.10 -4.43 -0.13
N THR A 29 -4.26 -5.47 -0.04
CA THR A 29 -2.92 -5.39 0.55
C THR A 29 -2.00 -4.47 -0.27
N ALA A 30 -1.98 -4.65 -1.59
CA ALA A 30 -1.17 -3.80 -2.46
C ALA A 30 -1.61 -2.34 -2.40
N LYS A 31 -2.92 -2.06 -2.36
CA LYS A 31 -3.46 -0.71 -2.23
C LYS A 31 -3.12 -0.09 -0.89
N LEU A 32 -3.23 -0.84 0.21
CA LEU A 32 -2.78 -0.38 1.52
C LEU A 32 -1.30 0.01 1.50
N LEU A 33 -0.43 -0.84 0.95
CA LEU A 33 1.01 -0.55 0.86
C LEU A 33 1.31 0.64 -0.04
N MET A 34 0.58 0.80 -1.15
CA MET A 34 0.70 1.94 -2.05
C MET A 34 0.25 3.24 -1.36
N ASP A 35 -0.85 3.21 -0.63
CA ASP A 35 -1.38 4.35 0.12
C ASP A 35 -0.44 4.71 1.28
N LEU A 36 0.14 3.72 1.98
CA LEU A 36 1.20 3.94 2.99
C LEU A 36 2.46 4.53 2.35
N ALA A 37 2.93 3.97 1.24
CA ALA A 37 4.10 4.47 0.53
C ALA A 37 3.87 5.90 0.03
N SER A 38 2.66 6.23 -0.44
CA SER A 38 2.29 7.60 -0.83
C SER A 38 2.22 8.54 0.38
N LEU A 39 1.58 8.13 1.48
CA LEU A 39 1.45 8.92 2.70
C LEU A 39 2.81 9.20 3.35
N PHE A 40 3.70 8.22 3.32
CA PHE A 40 5.02 8.25 3.95
C PHE A 40 6.17 8.52 2.96
N SER A 41 5.85 8.83 1.70
CA SER A 41 6.81 9.07 0.61
C SER A 41 7.76 10.24 0.85
N VAL A 42 7.46 11.11 1.81
CA VAL A 42 8.36 12.17 2.27
C VAL A 42 9.17 11.64 3.45
N ASP A 43 10.42 11.27 3.18
CA ASP A 43 11.53 10.99 4.13
C ASP A 43 11.09 10.76 5.59
N MET A 44 10.31 9.69 5.84
CA MET A 44 9.91 9.35 7.22
C MET A 44 11.12 9.18 8.12
N ALA A 45 12.24 8.69 7.57
CA ALA A 45 13.52 8.64 8.27
C ALA A 45 13.96 10.02 8.80
N LYS A 46 13.87 11.10 8.00
CA LYS A 46 14.26 12.45 8.42
C LYS A 46 13.30 13.03 9.46
N ILE A 47 12.00 12.80 9.32
CA ILE A 47 10.99 13.30 10.27
C ILE A 47 11.14 12.60 11.63
N VAL A 48 11.35 11.27 11.63
CA VAL A 48 11.62 10.50 12.84
C VAL A 48 12.94 10.94 13.48
N GLU A 49 14.00 11.11 12.69
CA GLU A 49 15.30 11.59 13.17
C GLU A 49 15.21 13.00 13.78
N GLN A 50 14.54 13.94 13.10
CA GLN A 50 14.30 15.29 13.60
C GLN A 50 13.49 15.29 14.89
N THR A 51 12.47 14.42 15.00
CA THR A 51 11.64 14.32 16.20
C THR A 51 12.44 13.77 17.38
N ILE A 52 13.28 12.75 17.15
CA ILE A 52 14.14 12.17 18.18
C ILE A 52 15.20 13.19 18.63
N LYS A 53 15.90 13.84 17.69
CA LYS A 53 16.88 14.90 18.02
C LYS A 53 16.24 16.04 18.80
N LYS A 54 15.08 16.54 18.37
CA LYS A 54 14.35 17.60 19.06
C LYS A 54 13.91 17.23 20.49
N ARG A 55 13.64 15.95 20.77
CA ARG A 55 13.39 15.48 22.14
C ARG A 55 14.66 15.45 22.99
N ASN A 56 15.79 15.06 22.41
CA ASN A 56 17.07 14.97 23.10
C ASN A 56 17.73 16.35 23.33
N ASP A 57 17.44 17.33 22.48
CA ASP A 57 17.99 18.69 22.56
C ASP A 57 17.26 19.60 23.57
N ASN A 58 16.27 19.10 24.32
CA ASN A 58 15.52 19.90 25.29
C ASN A 58 16.31 20.01 26.62
N PRO A 59 16.98 21.14 26.95
CA PRO A 59 17.94 21.20 28.06
C PRO A 59 17.29 21.39 29.43
N ASN A 60 15.96 21.33 29.53
CA ASN A 60 15.23 21.64 30.77
C ASN A 60 15.00 20.41 31.66
N GLU A 61 16.05 19.63 31.88
CA GLU A 61 16.11 18.63 32.96
C GLU A 61 17.37 18.77 33.84
N ASN A 62 18.07 19.91 33.77
CA ASN A 62 19.19 20.25 34.66
C ASN A 62 18.95 21.57 35.42
N LYS A 63 17.78 21.70 36.06
CA LYS A 63 17.56 22.69 37.13
C LYS A 63 16.80 22.05 38.28
N LYS A 64 17.51 21.28 39.10
CA LYS A 64 17.11 21.02 40.48
C LYS A 64 18.34 21.00 41.36
#